data_AF-A0A2P5AAV9-F1
#
_entry.id   AF-A0A2P5AAV9-F1
#
_cell.length_a   1.000
_cell.length_b   1.000
_cell.length_c   1.000
_cell.angle_alpha   90.00
_cell.angle_beta   90.00
_cell.angle_gamma   90.00
#
_symmetry.space_group_name_H-M   'P 1'
#
loop_
_entity.id
_entity.type
_entity.pdbx_description
1 polymer ?
#
loop_
_entity_poly.entity_id
_entity_poly.type
_entity_poly.pdbx_seq_one_letter_code
_entity_poly.pdbx_strand_id
1 'polypeptide(L)'
;MGAERMWMPSPSVEQFIDAVKQTVIANKRFVPPPGKALYLRSLPMGSGPILGLAPAPEFTFLVFSTPVGNYHEMYLAQTQAKAKGYSDVLFLDCVNGKYVEEVAACNIFVGNVVSTPAIQETILPGITRMSIIDIAHSFGYQVEERLIRVEDLLEGDEVFCTGTAVVVNPVGSVTYQDKRVKNKTGKEALSDKLCETLTGIQTGCIEDKMGWILELAIFCSDSEEVFGSGVVNLGFLSLQ
;
A
#
# COMPACT_ATOMS: atom_id res chain seq x y z
N MET A 1 -11.20 12.83 -11.09
CA MET A 1 -11.45 11.42 -10.72
C MET A 1 -11.57 11.18 -9.20
N GLY A 2 -10.59 11.52 -8.35
CA GLY A 2 -10.69 11.27 -6.89
C GLY A 2 -11.66 12.19 -6.14
N ALA A 3 -11.47 13.50 -6.23
CA ALA A 3 -12.30 14.50 -5.55
C ALA A 3 -13.78 14.45 -6.00
N GLU A 4 -14.02 14.30 -7.30
CA GLU A 4 -15.37 14.20 -7.87
C GLU A 4 -16.18 13.02 -7.30
N ARG A 5 -15.53 11.88 -7.06
CA ARG A 5 -16.18 10.71 -6.44
C ARG A 5 -16.59 10.96 -4.99
N MET A 6 -15.89 11.86 -4.30
CA MET A 6 -16.18 12.25 -2.91
C MET A 6 -17.03 13.52 -2.82
N TRP A 7 -17.64 13.96 -3.93
CA TRP A 7 -18.43 15.20 -4.01
C TRP A 7 -17.67 16.44 -3.54
N MET A 8 -16.34 16.43 -3.72
CA MET A 8 -15.46 17.54 -3.40
C MET A 8 -15.13 18.33 -4.67
N PRO A 9 -15.02 19.66 -4.59
CA PRO A 9 -14.45 20.43 -5.68
C PRO A 9 -13.00 20.00 -5.91
N SER A 10 -12.68 19.60 -7.14
CA SER A 10 -11.29 19.33 -7.52
C SER A 10 -10.57 20.66 -7.75
N PRO A 11 -9.34 20.85 -7.22
CA PRO A 11 -8.53 21.98 -7.66
C PRO A 11 -8.28 21.87 -9.17
N SER A 12 -8.19 23.01 -9.84
CA SER A 12 -7.72 23.04 -11.23
C SER A 12 -6.28 22.55 -11.31
N VAL A 13 -5.86 22.12 -12.50
CA VAL A 13 -4.46 21.72 -12.74
C VAL A 13 -3.50 22.86 -12.37
N GLU A 14 -3.88 24.09 -12.67
CA GLU A 14 -3.09 25.30 -12.36
C GLU A 14 -2.97 25.53 -10.84
N GLN A 15 -4.09 25.43 -10.11
CA GLN A 15 -4.11 25.55 -8.65
C GLN A 15 -3.26 24.46 -7.98
N PHE A 16 -3.34 23.22 -8.47
CA PHE A 16 -2.54 22.12 -7.99
C PHE A 16 -1.03 22.39 -8.20
N ILE A 17 -0.64 22.76 -9.43
CA ILE A 17 0.75 23.05 -9.78
C ILE A 17 1.29 24.23 -8.97
N ASP A 18 0.51 25.29 -8.79
CA ASP A 18 0.92 26.44 -7.99
C ASP A 18 1.10 26.05 -6.52
N ALA A 19 0.14 25.36 -5.91
CA ALA A 19 0.25 24.88 -4.53
C ALA A 19 1.51 24.02 -4.31
N VAL A 20 1.80 23.09 -5.24
CA VAL A 20 3.02 22.27 -5.21
C VAL A 20 4.27 23.14 -5.26
N LYS A 21 4.34 24.13 -6.16
CA LYS A 21 5.48 25.05 -6.28
C LYS A 21 5.65 25.87 -5.00
N GLN A 22 4.57 26.44 -4.46
CA GLN A 22 4.60 27.22 -3.23
C GLN A 22 5.09 26.38 -2.05
N THR A 23 4.61 25.13 -1.91
CA THR A 23 5.08 24.21 -0.87
C THR A 23 6.58 23.94 -0.99
N VAL A 24 7.10 23.70 -2.20
CA VAL A 24 8.55 23.49 -2.41
C VAL A 24 9.35 24.76 -2.10
N ILE A 25 8.89 25.93 -2.53
CA ILE A 25 9.55 27.22 -2.28
C ILE A 25 9.60 27.52 -0.78
N ALA A 26 8.48 27.39 -0.08
CA ALA A 26 8.38 27.62 1.36
C ALA A 26 9.25 26.64 2.17
N ASN A 27 9.44 25.42 1.65
CA ASN A 27 10.23 24.37 2.29
C ASN A 27 11.61 24.17 1.64
N LYS A 28 12.14 25.17 0.93
CA LYS A 28 13.44 25.08 0.22
C LYS A 28 14.59 24.60 1.12
N ARG A 29 14.58 24.97 2.41
CA ARG A 29 15.57 24.53 3.42
C ARG A 29 15.53 23.03 3.72
N PHE A 30 14.42 22.36 3.44
CA PHE A 30 14.23 20.92 3.64
C PHE A 30 14.43 20.12 2.35
N VAL A 31 14.65 20.79 1.21
CA VAL A 31 15.02 20.12 -0.05
C VAL A 31 16.37 19.46 0.18
N PRO A 32 16.45 18.12 0.15
CA PRO A 32 17.67 17.44 0.49
C PRO A 32 18.68 17.49 -0.67
N PRO A 33 19.97 17.26 -0.40
CA PRO A 33 21.00 17.22 -1.43
C PRO A 33 20.72 16.13 -2.49
N PRO A 34 21.37 16.20 -3.67
CA PRO A 34 21.21 15.22 -4.75
C PRO A 34 21.35 13.79 -4.23
N GLY A 35 20.45 12.88 -4.65
CA GLY A 35 20.37 11.50 -4.14
C GLY A 35 19.23 11.25 -3.16
N LYS A 36 18.61 12.30 -2.62
CA LYS A 36 17.43 12.25 -1.75
C LYS A 36 16.27 13.02 -2.40
N ALA A 37 15.05 12.84 -1.91
CA ALA A 37 13.87 13.51 -2.48
C ALA A 37 13.06 14.28 -1.41
N LEU A 38 12.32 15.29 -1.85
CA LEU A 38 11.29 15.93 -1.06
C LEU A 38 9.95 15.33 -1.48
N TYR A 39 9.37 14.48 -0.64
CA TYR A 39 8.06 13.91 -0.89
C TYR A 39 6.98 14.98 -0.69
N LEU A 40 5.99 15.01 -1.59
CA LEU A 40 4.88 15.97 -1.57
C LEU A 40 3.57 15.19 -1.49
N ARG A 41 2.76 15.48 -0.49
CA ARG A 41 1.43 14.90 -0.31
C ARG A 41 0.38 15.99 -0.45
N SER A 42 -0.56 15.77 -1.36
CA SER A 42 -1.77 16.57 -1.46
C SER A 42 -2.92 15.90 -0.71
N LEU A 43 -3.68 16.68 0.04
CA LEU A 43 -4.86 16.24 0.78
C LEU A 43 -6.00 17.24 0.53
N PRO A 44 -7.04 16.87 -0.22
CA PRO A 44 -8.31 17.57 -0.16
C PRO A 44 -9.02 17.18 1.15
N MET A 45 -9.47 18.17 1.93
CA MET A 45 -10.16 17.98 3.20
C MET A 45 -11.46 18.79 3.19
N GLY A 46 -12.59 18.15 3.51
CA GLY A 46 -13.84 18.86 3.79
C GLY A 46 -13.89 19.28 5.26
N SER A 47 -14.37 20.48 5.56
CA SER A 47 -14.49 21.01 6.92
C SER A 47 -15.73 21.89 7.08
N GLY A 48 -16.03 22.27 8.32
CA GLY A 48 -17.10 23.19 8.69
C GLY A 48 -18.22 22.54 9.51
N PRO A 49 -19.16 23.35 10.02
CA PRO A 49 -20.20 22.88 10.92
C PRO A 49 -21.26 22.10 10.16
N ILE A 50 -21.05 20.79 10.03
CA ILE A 50 -22.02 19.88 9.43
C ILE A 50 -22.06 18.58 10.25
N LEU A 51 -23.27 18.16 10.61
CA LEU A 51 -23.52 16.95 11.37
C LEU A 51 -24.20 15.86 10.53
N GLY A 52 -24.83 16.23 9.41
CA GLY A 52 -25.52 15.33 8.49
C GLY A 52 -24.64 14.87 7.31
N LEU A 53 -25.07 13.82 6.60
CA LEU A 53 -24.34 13.30 5.44
C LEU A 53 -24.63 14.11 4.17
N ALA A 54 -23.95 15.24 4.05
CA ALA A 54 -23.85 15.99 2.81
C ALA A 54 -22.39 16.41 2.57
N PRO A 55 -22.04 16.89 1.36
CA PRO A 55 -20.73 17.46 1.13
C PRO A 55 -20.42 18.54 2.16
N ALA A 56 -19.17 18.57 2.62
CA ALA A 56 -18.75 19.58 3.59
C ALA A 56 -19.03 20.99 3.06
N PRO A 57 -19.45 21.94 3.93
CA PRO A 57 -19.74 23.29 3.50
C PRO A 57 -18.46 24.04 3.07
N GLU A 58 -17.31 23.59 3.54
CA GLU A 58 -16.01 24.15 3.18
C GLU A 58 -15.05 23.05 2.75
N PHE A 59 -14.13 23.40 1.86
CA PHE A 59 -13.09 22.51 1.39
C PHE A 59 -11.74 23.21 1.44
N THR A 60 -10.76 22.52 2.02
CA THR A 60 -9.37 22.94 2.07
C THR A 60 -8.55 22.00 1.22
N PHE A 61 -7.77 22.55 0.29
CA PHE A 61 -6.75 21.80 -0.43
C PHE A 61 -5.39 22.08 0.18
N LEU A 62 -4.79 21.07 0.81
CA LEU A 62 -3.49 21.17 1.47
C LEU A 62 -2.43 20.41 0.67
N VAL A 63 -1.24 21.00 0.54
CA VAL A 63 -0.04 20.29 0.06
C VAL A 63 1.07 20.45 1.09
N PHE A 64 1.51 19.34 1.67
CA PHE A 64 2.62 19.32 2.62
C PHE A 64 3.78 18.49 2.09
N SER A 65 4.97 18.71 2.65
CA SER A 65 6.20 18.07 2.21
C SER A 65 6.96 17.44 3.35
N THR A 66 7.56 16.27 3.09
CA THR A 66 8.46 15.57 4.02
C THR A 66 9.75 15.22 3.30
N PRO A 67 10.93 15.58 3.82
CA PRO A 67 12.19 15.12 3.24
C PRO A 67 12.30 13.60 3.41
N VAL A 68 12.55 12.89 2.31
CA VAL A 68 12.68 11.44 2.28
C VAL A 68 14.05 11.05 1.71
N GLY A 69 14.79 10.23 2.45
CA GLY A 69 16.12 9.79 2.04
C GLY A 69 16.09 8.78 0.88
N ASN A 70 15.18 7.82 0.94
CA ASN A 70 15.36 6.55 0.22
C ASN A 70 14.57 6.44 -1.10
N TYR A 71 13.63 7.36 -1.37
CA TYR A 71 12.76 7.28 -2.56
C TYR A 71 13.49 7.57 -3.89
N HIS A 72 14.51 8.41 -3.88
CA HIS A 72 15.22 8.77 -5.11
C HIS A 72 16.08 7.60 -5.63
N GLU A 73 16.81 6.93 -4.75
CA GLU A 73 17.56 5.72 -5.10
C GLU A 73 16.62 4.59 -5.52
N MET A 74 15.49 4.42 -4.81
CA MET A 74 14.42 3.50 -5.20
C MET A 74 13.90 3.77 -6.62
N TYR A 75 13.61 5.04 -6.93
CA TYR A 75 13.09 5.44 -8.24
C TYR A 75 14.11 5.22 -9.36
N LEU A 76 15.40 5.51 -9.11
CA LEU A 76 16.47 5.23 -10.07
C LEU A 76 16.61 3.73 -10.33
N ALA A 77 16.62 2.90 -9.28
CA ALA A 77 16.69 1.46 -9.40
C ALA A 77 15.50 0.90 -10.21
N GLN A 78 14.28 1.34 -9.91
CA GLN A 78 13.08 0.96 -10.67
C GLN A 78 13.16 1.38 -12.13
N THR A 79 13.63 2.60 -12.41
CA THR A 79 13.75 3.09 -13.79
C THR A 79 14.73 2.24 -14.59
N GLN A 80 15.86 1.86 -14.00
CA GLN A 80 16.84 0.97 -14.63
C GLN A 80 16.28 -0.45 -14.85
N ALA A 81 15.52 -0.98 -13.89
CA ALA A 81 14.88 -2.28 -14.01
C ALA A 81 13.84 -2.29 -15.13
N LYS A 82 12.99 -1.25 -15.21
CA LYS A 82 12.01 -1.06 -16.28
C LYS A 82 12.66 -0.96 -17.66
N ALA A 83 13.77 -0.23 -17.78
CA ALA A 83 14.55 -0.14 -19.02
C ALA A 83 15.10 -1.51 -19.48
N LYS A 84 15.31 -2.46 -18.55
CA LYS A 84 15.76 -3.83 -18.82
C LYS A 84 14.59 -4.83 -18.96
N GLY A 85 13.33 -4.37 -18.96
CA GLY A 85 12.15 -5.20 -19.13
C GLY A 85 11.65 -5.90 -17.85
N TYR A 86 12.08 -5.44 -16.67
CA TYR A 86 11.54 -5.89 -15.39
C TYR A 86 10.42 -4.95 -14.91
N SER A 87 9.44 -5.48 -14.17
CA SER A 87 8.33 -4.69 -13.63
C SER A 87 8.75 -3.85 -12.43
N ASP A 88 9.55 -4.43 -11.54
CA ASP A 88 9.97 -3.84 -10.26
C ASP A 88 11.32 -4.39 -9.77
N VAL A 89 11.77 -3.88 -8.63
CA VAL A 89 13.06 -4.22 -8.00
C VAL A 89 12.86 -4.89 -6.64
N LEU A 90 13.74 -5.84 -6.33
CA LEU A 90 13.91 -6.40 -4.99
C LEU A 90 14.89 -5.53 -4.20
N PHE A 91 14.52 -5.13 -2.99
CA PHE A 91 15.42 -4.50 -2.05
C PHE A 91 16.04 -5.55 -1.13
N LEU A 92 17.35 -5.48 -1.01
CA LEU A 92 18.14 -6.38 -0.19
C LEU A 92 18.72 -5.61 0.99
N ASP A 93 18.98 -6.34 2.08
CA ASP A 93 19.61 -5.79 3.27
C ASP A 93 20.93 -5.09 2.94
N CYS A 94 21.13 -3.90 3.52
CA CYS A 94 22.31 -3.10 3.25
C CYS A 94 23.62 -3.68 3.83
N VAL A 95 23.53 -4.62 4.76
CA VAL A 95 24.69 -5.18 5.48
C VAL A 95 25.35 -6.30 4.68
N ASN A 96 24.57 -7.25 4.18
CA ASN A 96 25.04 -8.46 3.51
C ASN A 96 24.69 -8.48 2.02
N GLY A 97 23.65 -7.75 1.59
CA GLY A 97 23.14 -7.78 0.23
C GLY A 97 22.60 -9.16 -0.17
N LYS A 98 22.03 -9.91 0.78
CA LYS A 98 21.60 -11.31 0.61
C LYS A 98 20.16 -11.57 1.05
N TYR A 99 19.66 -10.78 1.98
CA TYR A 99 18.33 -10.95 2.55
C TYR A 99 17.37 -9.98 1.91
N VAL A 100 16.20 -10.45 1.52
CA VAL A 100 15.16 -9.64 0.91
C VAL A 100 14.40 -8.89 2.00
N GLU A 101 14.24 -7.59 1.82
CA GLU A 101 13.47 -6.73 2.72
C GLU A 101 12.09 -6.43 2.13
N GLU A 102 12.05 -5.86 0.92
CA GLU A 102 10.82 -5.42 0.24
C GLU A 102 10.89 -5.58 -1.28
N VAL A 103 9.74 -5.52 -1.95
CA VAL A 103 9.64 -5.32 -3.40
C VAL A 103 9.08 -3.93 -3.64
N ALA A 104 9.89 -3.02 -4.19
CA ALA A 104 9.50 -1.63 -4.36
C ALA A 104 8.99 -1.00 -3.03
N ALA A 105 7.70 -0.69 -2.95
CA ALA A 105 7.03 -0.16 -1.76
C ALA A 105 5.99 -1.16 -1.19
N CYS A 106 6.25 -2.46 -1.34
CA CYS A 106 5.37 -3.55 -0.93
C CYS A 106 6.15 -4.58 -0.09
N ASN A 107 5.47 -5.18 0.89
CA ASN A 107 6.01 -6.31 1.62
C ASN A 107 5.99 -7.56 0.74
N ILE A 108 6.90 -8.51 0.95
CA ILE A 108 7.03 -9.73 0.14
C ILE A 108 6.75 -11.00 0.95
N PHE A 109 6.20 -12.01 0.28
CA PHE A 109 5.93 -13.35 0.80
C PHE A 109 6.41 -14.43 -0.17
N VAL A 110 6.75 -15.60 0.36
CA VAL A 110 7.11 -16.82 -0.40
C VAL A 110 6.34 -18.04 0.13
N GLY A 111 5.95 -18.97 -0.76
CA GLY A 111 4.80 -19.87 -0.57
C GLY A 111 5.05 -21.37 -0.25
N ASN A 112 6.27 -21.85 0.02
CA ASN A 112 6.45 -23.27 0.45
C ASN A 112 5.95 -23.48 1.90
N VAL A 113 6.34 -22.54 2.76
CA VAL A 113 5.73 -22.19 4.04
C VAL A 113 5.55 -20.69 3.91
N VAL A 114 4.38 -20.12 4.25
CA VAL A 114 4.11 -18.69 4.03
C VAL A 114 5.12 -17.89 4.85
N SER A 115 6.20 -17.45 4.21
CA SER A 115 7.31 -16.81 4.88
C SER A 115 7.40 -15.38 4.41
N THR A 116 7.64 -14.46 5.33
CA THR A 116 7.82 -13.03 5.03
C THR A 116 8.99 -12.49 5.85
N PRO A 117 9.72 -11.47 5.36
CA PRO A 117 10.76 -10.82 6.14
C PRO A 117 10.24 -10.40 7.51
N ALA A 118 10.93 -10.83 8.58
CA ALA A 118 10.63 -10.41 9.95
C ALA A 118 10.82 -8.90 10.09
N ILE A 119 9.87 -8.23 10.75
CA ILE A 119 9.92 -6.78 10.94
C ILE A 119 11.20 -6.43 11.72
N GLN A 120 12.08 -5.70 11.05
CA GLN A 120 13.29 -5.07 11.58
C GLN A 120 13.19 -3.57 11.31
N GLU A 121 14.17 -2.78 11.76
CA GLU A 121 14.13 -1.30 11.63
C GLU A 121 13.92 -0.80 10.19
N THR A 122 14.30 -1.60 9.18
CA THR A 122 14.27 -1.24 7.76
C THR A 122 12.98 -1.64 7.02
N ILE A 123 12.18 -2.54 7.59
CA ILE A 123 11.02 -3.13 6.91
C ILE A 123 9.74 -2.48 7.41
N LEU A 124 8.93 -1.94 6.49
CA LEU A 124 7.70 -1.26 6.85
C LEU A 124 6.67 -2.28 7.38
N PRO A 125 6.11 -2.09 8.59
CA PRO A 125 5.05 -2.96 9.12
C PRO A 125 3.71 -2.67 8.43
N GLY A 126 3.55 -3.16 7.20
CA GLY A 126 2.37 -2.90 6.38
C GLY A 126 1.09 -3.48 6.97
N ILE A 127 0.01 -2.69 6.96
CA ILE A 127 -1.31 -3.16 7.42
C ILE A 127 -1.82 -4.30 6.55
N THR A 128 -1.66 -4.19 5.22
CA THR A 128 -2.04 -5.26 4.29
C THR A 128 -1.24 -6.53 4.53
N ARG A 129 0.05 -6.42 4.92
CA ARG A 129 0.85 -7.58 5.36
C ARG A 129 0.22 -8.23 6.58
N MET A 130 -0.09 -7.47 7.63
CA MET A 130 -0.72 -7.97 8.84
C MET A 130 -2.05 -8.69 8.55
N SER A 131 -2.96 -8.06 7.78
CA SER A 131 -4.23 -8.69 7.40
C SER A 131 -4.05 -9.99 6.62
N ILE A 132 -3.03 -10.07 5.77
CA ILE A 132 -2.75 -11.28 4.99
C ILE A 132 -2.20 -12.41 5.86
N ILE A 133 -1.40 -12.10 6.87
CA ILE A 133 -0.94 -13.07 7.87
C ILE A 133 -2.14 -13.67 8.62
N ASP A 134 -3.06 -12.81 9.08
CA ASP A 134 -4.26 -13.26 9.81
C ASP A 134 -5.19 -14.10 8.92
N ILE A 135 -5.39 -13.72 7.66
CA ILE A 135 -6.18 -14.53 6.70
C ILE A 135 -5.47 -15.87 6.45
N ALA A 136 -4.16 -15.88 6.25
CA ALA A 136 -3.40 -17.12 6.03
C ALA A 136 -3.53 -18.08 7.23
N HIS A 137 -3.48 -17.55 8.46
CA HIS A 137 -3.76 -18.33 9.67
C HIS A 137 -5.19 -18.87 9.70
N SER A 138 -6.18 -18.08 9.29
CA SER A 138 -7.59 -18.54 9.19
C SER A 138 -7.79 -19.70 8.20
N PHE A 139 -6.91 -19.80 7.19
CA PHE A 139 -6.88 -20.90 6.22
C PHE A 139 -6.08 -22.11 6.71
N GLY A 140 -5.50 -22.05 7.91
CA GLY A 140 -4.70 -23.12 8.50
C GLY A 140 -3.23 -23.13 8.05
N TYR A 141 -2.75 -22.08 7.37
CA TYR A 141 -1.34 -21.95 7.04
C TYR A 141 -0.53 -21.49 8.26
N GLN A 142 0.66 -22.06 8.40
CA GLN A 142 1.69 -21.51 9.28
C GLN A 142 2.37 -20.35 8.54
N VAL A 143 2.50 -19.22 9.23
CA VAL A 143 3.20 -18.04 8.72
C VAL A 143 4.48 -17.86 9.52
N GLU A 144 5.61 -17.76 8.82
CA GLU A 144 6.92 -17.54 9.44
C GLU A 144 7.44 -16.14 9.10
N GLU A 145 7.58 -15.33 10.14
CA GLU A 145 8.30 -14.06 10.06
C GLU A 145 9.79 -14.34 10.33
N ARG A 146 10.62 -14.39 9.28
CA ARG A 146 12.04 -14.73 9.37
C ARG A 146 12.89 -13.98 8.35
N LEU A 147 14.22 -14.12 8.41
CA LEU A 147 15.09 -13.67 7.33
C LEU A 147 14.84 -14.51 6.07
N ILE A 148 14.59 -13.83 4.95
CA ILE A 148 14.33 -14.44 3.64
C ILE A 148 15.54 -14.19 2.77
N ARG A 149 16.18 -15.25 2.28
CA ARG A 149 17.30 -15.12 1.33
C ARG A 149 16.76 -14.98 -0.10
N VAL A 150 17.53 -14.39 -1.02
CA VAL A 150 17.11 -14.34 -2.43
C VAL A 150 16.91 -15.75 -3.00
N GLU A 151 17.72 -16.72 -2.56
CA GLU A 151 17.60 -18.12 -2.94
C GLU A 151 16.24 -18.71 -2.54
N ASP A 152 15.69 -18.30 -1.40
CA ASP A 152 14.36 -18.77 -0.96
C ASP A 152 13.27 -18.34 -1.97
N LEU A 153 13.42 -17.17 -2.63
CA LEU A 153 12.51 -16.72 -3.70
C LEU A 153 12.70 -17.50 -5.02
N LEU A 154 13.91 -17.98 -5.29
CA LEU A 154 14.23 -18.77 -6.47
C LEU A 154 13.83 -20.25 -6.31
N GLU A 155 13.70 -20.72 -5.07
CA GLU A 155 13.31 -22.09 -4.71
C GLU A 155 11.82 -22.20 -4.35
N GLY A 156 11.17 -21.08 -4.01
CA GLY A 156 9.76 -21.04 -3.64
C GLY A 156 8.81 -21.22 -4.82
N ASP A 157 7.79 -22.05 -4.61
CA ASP A 157 6.77 -22.34 -5.62
C ASP A 157 5.93 -21.11 -5.97
N GLU A 158 5.74 -20.20 -5.01
CA GLU A 158 4.90 -19.02 -5.14
C GLU A 158 5.56 -17.83 -4.46
N VAL A 159 5.49 -16.66 -5.09
CA VAL A 159 5.96 -15.38 -4.53
C VAL A 159 4.90 -14.34 -4.81
N PHE A 160 4.57 -13.52 -3.82
CA PHE A 160 3.63 -12.42 -3.97
C PHE A 160 4.04 -11.25 -3.08
N CYS A 161 3.60 -10.05 -3.44
CA CYS A 161 3.78 -8.87 -2.62
C CYS A 161 2.43 -8.29 -2.17
N THR A 162 2.45 -7.57 -1.05
CA THR A 162 1.26 -6.96 -0.47
C THR A 162 1.47 -5.46 -0.27
N GLY A 163 0.39 -4.72 -0.49
CA GLY A 163 0.40 -3.27 -0.34
C GLY A 163 -0.97 -2.70 -0.61
N THR A 164 -1.31 -1.59 0.03
CA THR A 164 -2.65 -0.99 -0.03
C THR A 164 -3.23 -0.84 -1.43
N ALA A 165 -2.41 -0.38 -2.38
CA ALA A 165 -2.87 -0.09 -3.74
C ALA A 165 -3.11 -1.36 -4.57
N VAL A 166 -2.44 -2.46 -4.21
CA VAL A 166 -2.42 -3.70 -4.99
C VAL A 166 -3.09 -4.87 -4.27
N VAL A 167 -3.42 -4.70 -2.99
CA VAL A 167 -3.91 -5.73 -2.07
C VAL A 167 -2.90 -6.88 -1.96
N VAL A 168 -3.01 -7.86 -2.85
CA VAL A 168 -2.05 -8.94 -3.05
C VAL A 168 -1.73 -9.01 -4.53
N ASN A 169 -0.45 -8.90 -4.88
CA ASN A 169 0.03 -8.95 -6.25
C ASN A 169 0.97 -10.14 -6.45
N PRO A 170 0.58 -11.16 -7.25
CA PRO A 170 1.45 -12.30 -7.56
C PRO A 170 2.69 -11.86 -8.34
N VAL A 171 3.86 -12.43 -8.00
CA VAL A 171 5.12 -12.22 -8.71
C VAL A 171 5.33 -13.39 -9.68
N GLY A 172 5.15 -13.16 -10.98
CA GLY A 172 5.24 -14.24 -11.98
C GLY A 172 6.65 -14.76 -12.26
N SER A 173 7.69 -13.98 -11.96
CA SER A 173 9.08 -14.44 -12.03
C SER A 173 10.01 -13.58 -11.21
N VAL A 174 11.01 -14.20 -10.59
CA VAL A 174 12.13 -13.53 -9.90
C VAL A 174 13.41 -13.71 -10.71
N THR A 175 14.26 -12.68 -10.78
CA THR A 175 15.57 -12.73 -11.43
C THR A 175 16.65 -12.23 -10.50
N TYR A 176 17.72 -13.01 -10.34
CA TYR A 176 18.88 -12.65 -9.54
C TYR A 176 20.14 -13.25 -10.16
N GLN A 177 21.21 -12.46 -10.29
CA GLN A 177 22.48 -12.87 -10.91
C GLN A 177 22.29 -13.62 -12.24
N ASP A 178 21.51 -13.04 -13.14
CA ASP A 178 21.15 -13.59 -14.47
C ASP A 178 20.34 -14.91 -14.45
N LYS A 179 20.04 -15.47 -13.27
CA LYS A 179 19.13 -16.61 -13.11
C LYS A 179 17.71 -16.11 -12.92
N ARG A 180 16.82 -16.47 -13.85
CA ARG A 180 15.38 -16.19 -13.78
C ARG A 180 14.60 -17.47 -13.48
N VAL A 181 13.73 -17.41 -12.47
CA VAL A 181 12.80 -18.48 -12.11
C VAL A 181 11.38 -17.95 -12.24
N LYS A 182 10.47 -18.78 -12.76
CA LYS A 182 9.03 -18.48 -12.80
C LYS A 182 8.37 -19.04 -11.55
N ASN A 183 7.43 -18.30 -11.00
CA ASN A 183 6.66 -18.71 -9.84
C ASN A 183 5.22 -19.04 -10.27
N LYS A 184 4.53 -19.84 -9.45
CA LYS A 184 3.12 -20.17 -9.63
C LYS A 184 2.26 -18.92 -9.48
N THR A 185 1.29 -18.73 -10.37
CA THR A 185 0.31 -17.63 -10.35
C THR A 185 -1.06 -18.12 -10.82
N GLY A 186 -2.12 -17.37 -10.53
CA GLY A 186 -3.49 -17.62 -11.00
C GLY A 186 -4.37 -18.28 -9.93
N LYS A 187 -5.60 -18.66 -10.31
CA LYS A 187 -6.68 -18.99 -9.35
C LYS A 187 -6.39 -20.11 -8.34
N GLU A 188 -5.44 -21.00 -8.66
CA GLU A 188 -5.03 -22.09 -7.77
C GLU A 188 -3.90 -21.69 -6.81
N ALA A 189 -3.32 -20.51 -7.00
CA ALA A 189 -2.30 -19.92 -6.14
C ALA A 189 -2.91 -19.44 -4.82
N LEU A 190 -2.12 -19.45 -3.75
CA LEU A 190 -2.54 -18.95 -2.45
C LEU A 190 -2.79 -17.43 -2.52
N SER A 191 -1.98 -16.69 -3.27
CA SER A 191 -2.05 -15.26 -3.49
C SER A 191 -3.42 -14.82 -4.00
N ASP A 192 -3.99 -15.57 -4.94
CA ASP A 192 -5.32 -15.27 -5.50
C ASP A 192 -6.40 -15.46 -4.43
N LYS A 193 -6.35 -16.58 -3.68
CA LYS A 193 -7.32 -16.84 -2.59
C LYS A 193 -7.24 -15.79 -1.49
N LEU A 194 -6.03 -15.38 -1.12
CA LEU A 194 -5.79 -14.32 -0.14
C LEU A 194 -6.33 -12.98 -0.64
N CYS A 195 -6.10 -12.66 -1.92
CA CYS A 195 -6.61 -11.45 -2.56
C CYS A 195 -8.13 -11.41 -2.60
N GLU A 196 -8.76 -12.49 -3.05
CA GLU A 196 -10.22 -12.65 -3.09
C GLU A 196 -10.83 -12.51 -1.70
N THR A 197 -10.18 -13.08 -0.68
CA THR A 197 -10.69 -13.03 0.70
C THR A 197 -10.59 -11.64 1.30
N LEU A 198 -9.42 -11.01 1.20
CA LEU A 198 -9.23 -9.65 1.73
C LEU A 198 -10.13 -8.64 1.00
N THR A 199 -10.23 -8.75 -0.33
CA THR A 199 -11.13 -7.88 -1.11
C THR A 199 -12.59 -8.17 -0.77
N GLY A 200 -12.98 -9.43 -0.62
CA GLY A 200 -14.33 -9.81 -0.23
C GLY A 200 -14.73 -9.28 1.15
N ILE A 201 -13.81 -9.27 2.12
CA ILE A 201 -14.02 -8.63 3.43
C ILE A 201 -14.17 -7.12 3.25
N GLN A 202 -13.28 -6.48 2.47
CA GLN A 202 -13.31 -5.04 2.20
C GLN A 202 -14.60 -4.58 1.50
N THR A 203 -15.20 -5.42 0.67
CA THR A 203 -16.45 -5.12 -0.04
C THR A 203 -17.70 -5.61 0.68
N GLY A 204 -17.56 -6.26 1.85
CA GLY A 204 -18.68 -6.87 2.59
C GLY A 204 -19.29 -8.10 1.92
N CYS A 205 -18.64 -8.68 0.91
CA CYS A 205 -19.08 -9.93 0.27
C CYS A 205 -18.71 -11.17 1.10
N ILE A 206 -17.72 -11.03 1.99
CA ILE A 206 -17.28 -12.04 2.95
C ILE A 206 -17.44 -11.45 4.34
N GLU A 207 -17.98 -12.24 5.27
CA GLU A 207 -18.12 -11.87 6.67
C GLU A 207 -16.75 -11.51 7.27
N ASP A 208 -16.68 -10.34 7.91
CA ASP A 208 -15.50 -9.92 8.65
C ASP A 208 -15.45 -10.56 10.04
N LYS A 209 -14.69 -11.64 10.16
CA LYS A 209 -14.47 -12.34 11.43
C LYS A 209 -13.41 -11.68 12.32
N MET A 210 -12.66 -10.73 11.78
CA MET A 210 -11.51 -10.10 12.45
C MET A 210 -11.85 -8.71 13.02
N GLY A 211 -13.04 -8.18 12.72
CA GLY A 211 -13.49 -6.88 13.22
C GLY A 211 -12.72 -5.70 12.63
N TRP A 212 -12.22 -5.83 11.41
CA TRP A 212 -11.52 -4.78 10.65
C TRP A 212 -12.47 -3.78 9.98
N ILE A 213 -13.72 -4.19 9.74
CA ILE A 213 -14.75 -3.42 9.09
C ILE A 213 -15.51 -2.61 10.12
N LEU A 214 -15.48 -1.29 9.96
CA LEU A 214 -16.40 -0.39 10.64
C LEU A 214 -17.54 -0.07 9.68
N GLU A 215 -18.74 -0.50 10.04
CA GLU A 215 -19.95 -0.01 9.41
C GLU A 215 -20.19 1.43 9.86
N LEU A 216 -20.17 2.34 8.88
CA LEU A 216 -20.59 3.71 9.12
C LEU A 216 -22.08 3.80 8.80
N ALA A 217 -22.89 4.00 9.84
CA ALA A 217 -24.30 4.34 9.67
C ALA A 217 -24.41 5.79 9.19
N ILE A 218 -24.89 5.91 7.96
CA ILE A 218 -25.11 7.18 7.29
C ILE A 218 -26.56 7.60 7.56
N PHE A 219 -26.76 8.59 8.44
CA PHE A 219 -28.08 9.13 8.73
C PHE A 219 -28.32 10.40 7.91
N CYS A 220 -29.45 10.43 7.19
CA CYS A 220 -29.96 11.63 6.54
C CYS A 220 -30.78 12.43 7.57
N SER A 221 -30.61 13.74 7.65
CA SER A 221 -31.18 14.57 8.73
C SER A 221 -32.71 14.74 8.70
N ASP A 222 -33.42 14.17 7.71
CA ASP A 222 -34.85 14.42 7.50
C ASP A 222 -35.77 13.17 7.52
N SER A 223 -35.25 11.97 7.82
CA SER A 223 -36.10 10.78 8.04
C SER A 223 -35.37 9.70 8.86
N GLU A 224 -36.10 9.02 9.76
CA GLU A 224 -35.62 7.81 10.47
C GLU A 224 -35.52 6.58 9.53
N GLU A 225 -34.95 6.73 8.33
CA GLU A 225 -34.72 5.63 7.40
C GLU A 225 -33.23 5.47 7.08
N VAL A 226 -32.73 4.25 7.25
CA VAL A 226 -31.34 3.85 7.01
C VAL A 226 -31.11 3.67 5.50
N PHE A 227 -30.32 4.55 4.88
CA PHE A 227 -29.93 4.44 3.46
C PHE A 227 -28.53 3.81 3.32
N GLY A 228 -28.45 2.50 3.54
CA GLY A 228 -27.31 1.65 3.13
C GLY A 228 -26.11 1.62 4.08
N SER A 229 -25.41 0.48 4.07
CA SER A 229 -24.16 0.25 4.79
C SER A 229 -22.97 0.52 3.86
N GLY A 230 -22.05 1.39 4.30
CA GLY A 230 -20.76 1.60 3.67
C GLY A 230 -19.66 1.00 4.55
N VAL A 231 -18.84 0.14 3.96
CA VAL A 231 -17.69 -0.47 4.63
C VAL A 231 -16.49 0.48 4.56
N VAL A 232 -16.05 1.00 5.71
CA VAL A 232 -14.78 1.71 5.82
C VAL A 232 -13.78 0.83 6.56
N ASN A 233 -12.66 0.53 5.89
CA ASN A 233 -11.59 -0.29 6.44
C ASN A 233 -10.79 0.52 7.47
N LEU A 234 -10.91 0.16 8.75
CA LEU A 234 -10.21 0.83 9.86
C LEU A 234 -8.70 0.58 9.86
N GLY A 235 -8.19 -0.39 9.10
CA GLY A 235 -6.75 -0.65 9.01
C GLY A 235 -5.93 0.55 8.54
N PHE A 236 -6.56 1.55 7.92
CA PHE A 236 -5.91 2.78 7.46
C PHE A 236 -5.84 3.90 8.50
N LEU A 237 -6.45 3.72 9.68
CA LEU A 237 -6.54 4.73 10.74
C LEU A 237 -5.84 4.30 12.03
N SER A 238 -4.75 3.51 11.93
CA SER A 238 -3.78 3.50 13.02
C SER A 238 -3.18 4.90 13.12
N LEU A 239 -3.77 5.69 14.01
CA LEU A 239 -3.19 6.89 14.61
C LEU A 239 -1.75 6.56 15.03
N GLN A 240 -0.79 7.06 14.27
CA GLN A 240 0.44 7.59 14.87
C GLN A 240 0.22 9.07 15.16
#